data_AF-A0A0L6JH31-F1
#
_entry.id   AF-A0A0L6JH31-F1
#
_cell.length_a   1.000
_cell.length_b   1.000
_cell.length_c   1.000
_cell.angle_alpha   90.00
_cell.angle_beta   90.00
_cell.angle_gamma   90.00
#
_symmetry.space_group_name_H-M   'P 1'
#
loop_
_entity.id
_entity.type
_entity.pdbx_description
1 polymer ?
#
loop_
_entity_poly.entity_id
_entity_poly.type
_entity_poly.pdbx_seq_one_letter_code
_entity_poly.pdbx_strand_id
1 'polypeptide(L)' 'MLTGRQFYLLRTIDKKITREELSELLEITYNDVVLFENEKKTIPDELYDKWLKIVK' A
#
# COMPACT_ATOMS: atom_id res chain seq x y z
N MET A 1 0.62 2.04 -12.88
CA MET A 1 1.54 1.24 -12.05
C MET A 1 1.81 2.03 -10.77
N LEU A 2 1.48 1.46 -9.61
CA LEU A 2 1.72 2.10 -8.32
C LEU A 2 3.17 1.86 -7.90
N THR A 3 3.90 2.93 -7.56
CA THR A 3 5.26 2.83 -7.04
C THR A 3 5.24 2.70 -5.51
N GLY A 4 6.32 2.15 -4.93
CA GLY A 4 6.49 2.08 -3.47
C GLY A 4 6.35 3.45 -2.79
N ARG A 5 6.93 4.48 -3.43
CA ARG A 5 6.80 5.87 -2.96
C ARG A 5 5.36 6.39 -2.97
N GLN A 6 4.59 6.11 -4.01
CA GLN A 6 3.17 6.48 -4.06
C GLN A 6 2.36 5.76 -2.96
N PHE A 7 2.68 4.49 -2.71
CA PHE A 7 2.05 3.70 -1.65
C PHE A 7 2.30 4.30 -0.26
N TYR A 8 3.56 4.68 0.02
CA TYR A 8 3.94 5.36 1.26
C TYR A 8 3.24 6.73 1.43
N LEU A 9 3.22 7.55 0.37
CA LEU A 9 2.63 8.88 0.42
C LEU A 9 1.11 8.82 0.63
N LEU A 10 0.41 7.90 -0.03
CA LEU A 10 -1.02 7.72 0.21
C LEU A 10 -1.29 7.36 1.68
N ARG A 11 -0.54 6.40 2.23
CA ARG A 11 -0.73 5.95 3.60
C ARG A 11 -0.52 7.08 4.60
N THR A 12 0.55 7.85 4.43
CA THR A 12 1.00 8.85 5.41
C THR A 12 0.34 10.21 5.28
N ILE A 13 0.11 10.68 4.06
CA ILE A 13 -0.41 12.03 3.81
C ILE A 13 -1.92 12.00 3.67
N ASP A 14 -2.43 11.08 2.84
CA ASP A 14 -3.81 11.10 2.38
C ASP A 14 -4.75 10.44 3.40
N LYS A 15 -4.43 9.22 3.80
CA LYS A 15 -5.26 8.44 4.74
C LYS A 15 -4.82 8.54 6.19
N LYS A 16 -3.56 8.92 6.44
CA LYS A 16 -2.94 9.02 7.79
C LYS A 16 -3.12 7.76 8.64
N ILE A 17 -2.85 6.60 8.04
CA ILE A 17 -2.96 5.29 8.70
C ILE A 17 -1.59 4.64 8.94
N THR A 18 -1.56 3.70 9.88
CA THR A 18 -0.43 2.83 10.18
C THR A 18 -0.23 1.78 9.09
N ARG A 19 0.92 1.10 9.10
CA ARG A 19 1.18 0.01 8.16
C ARG A 19 0.32 -1.21 8.49
N GLU A 20 0.04 -1.42 9.77
CA GLU A 20 -0.87 -2.43 10.29
C GLU A 20 -2.27 -2.23 9.70
N GLU A 21 -2.86 -1.04 9.84
CA GLU A 21 -4.17 -0.72 9.26
C GLU A 21 -4.18 -0.87 7.72
N LEU A 22 -3.11 -0.43 7.04
CA LEU A 22 -3.02 -0.60 5.59
C LEU A 22 -2.94 -2.08 5.18
N SER A 23 -2.24 -2.89 5.97
CA SER A 23 -2.10 -4.32 5.72
C SER A 23 -3.42 -5.05 5.87
N GLU A 24 -4.23 -4.67 6.86
CA GLU A 24 -5.59 -5.19 7.05
C GLU A 24 -6.52 -4.77 5.90
N LEU A 25 -6.52 -3.49 5.52
CA LEU A 25 -7.36 -2.97 4.43
C LEU A 25 -7.09 -3.63 3.08
N LEU A 26 -5.83 -3.99 2.82
CA LEU A 26 -5.41 -4.60 1.57
C LEU A 26 -5.33 -6.13 1.61
N GLU A 27 -5.58 -6.73 2.78
CA GLU A 27 -5.45 -8.16 3.04
C GLU A 27 -4.06 -8.70 2.66
N ILE A 28 -3.03 -7.95 3.04
CA ILE A 28 -1.62 -8.30 2.84
C ILE A 28 -0.90 -8.33 4.18
N THR A 29 0.33 -8.82 4.20
CA THR A 29 1.12 -8.80 5.44
C THR A 29 1.71 -7.42 5.70
N TYR A 30 1.96 -7.09 6.97
CA TYR A 30 2.76 -5.92 7.34
C TYR A 30 4.10 -5.87 6.59
N ASN A 31 4.75 -7.03 6.45
CA ASN A 31 6.03 -7.13 5.76
C ASN A 31 5.91 -6.81 4.27
N ASP A 32 4.81 -7.19 3.62
CA ASP A 32 4.55 -6.80 2.23
C ASP A 32 4.45 -5.28 2.10
N VAL A 33 3.74 -4.61 3.03
CA VAL A 33 3.68 -3.13 3.06
C VAL A 33 5.09 -2.53 3.14
N VAL A 34 5.94 -3.04 4.03
CA VAL A 34 7.33 -2.58 4.16
C VAL A 34 8.12 -2.80 2.88
N LEU A 35 8.02 -3.98 2.27
CA LEU A 35 8.75 -4.31 1.05
C LEU A 35 8.30 -3.45 -0.14
N PHE A 36 6.99 -3.18 -0.25
CA PHE A 36 6.44 -2.31 -1.28
C PHE A 36 6.91 -0.87 -1.11
N GLU A 37 6.76 -0.29 0.07
CA GLU A 37 7.16 1.11 0.34
C GLU A 37 8.65 1.37 0.08
N ASN A 38 9.51 0.37 0.33
CA ASN A 38 10.96 0.46 0.15
C ASN A 38 11.44 -0.07 -1.21
N GLU A 39 10.52 -0.32 -2.15
CA GLU A 39 10.80 -0.78 -3.51
C GLU A 39 11.63 -2.08 -3.55
N LYS A 40 11.54 -2.89 -2.49
CA LYS A 40 12.17 -4.22 -2.39
C LYS A 40 11.32 -5.31 -3.04
N LYS A 41 10.04 -5.03 -3.27
CA LYS A 41 9.09 -5.90 -3.96
C LYS A 41 8.21 -5.04 -4.86
N THR A 42 7.90 -5.56 -6.05
CA THR A 42 6.97 -4.89 -6.97
C THR A 42 5.55 -5.08 -6.46
N ILE A 43 4.75 -4.01 -6.53
CA ILE A 43 3.33 -4.05 -6.18
C ILE A 43 2.56 -4.78 -7.29
N PRO A 44 1.87 -5.90 -7.01
CA PRO A 44 1.06 -6.60 -7.99
C PRO A 44 -0.10 -5.72 -8.50
N ASP A 45 -0.47 -5.85 -9.77
CA ASP A 45 -1.57 -5.08 -10.37
C ASP A 45 -2.91 -5.34 -9.65
N GLU A 46 -3.16 -6.57 -9.18
CA GLU A 46 -4.35 -6.90 -8.39
C GLU A 46 -4.43 -6.10 -7.08
N LEU A 47 -3.28 -5.78 -6.48
CA LEU A 47 -3.23 -4.97 -5.27
C LEU A 47 -3.56 -3.50 -5.57
N TYR A 48 -3.21 -3.03 -6.77
CA TYR A 48 -3.58 -1.70 -7.24
C TYR A 48 -5.11 -1.55 -7.38
N ASP A 49 -5.81 -2.59 -7.83
CA ASP A 49 -7.28 -2.57 -7.91
C ASP A 49 -7.94 -2.53 -6.53
N LYS A 50 -7.43 -3.30 -5.56
CA LYS A 50 -7.87 -3.21 -4.15
C LYS A 50 -7.64 -1.81 -3.59
N TRP A 51 -6.47 -1.24 -3.89
CA TRP A 51 -6.08 0.10 -3.49
C TRP A 51 -6.98 1.19 -4.08
N LEU A 52 -7.33 1.13 -5.36
CA LEU A 52 -8.23 2.09 -6.01
C LEU A 52 -9.62 2.16 -5.36
N LYS A 53 -10.09 1.03 -4.81
CA LYS A 53 -11.37 0.97 -4.08
C LYS A 53 -11.32 1.66 -2.72
N ILE A 54 -10.14 1.79 -2.10
CA ILE A 54 -9.94 2.45 -0.81
C ILE A 54 -9.76 3.96 -0.97
N VAL A 55 -9.18 4.39 -2.09
CA VAL A 55 -8.92 5.81 -2.39
C VAL A 55 -10.16 6.53 -2.92
N LYS A 56 -11.02 5.84 -3.68
CA LYS A 56 -12.36 6.35 -4.05
C LYS A 56 -13.26 6.57 -2.84
#